data_AF-A0A527VPM3-F1
#
_entry.id   AF-A0A527VPM3-F1
#
_cell.length_a   1.000
_cell.length_b   1.000
_cell.length_c   1.000
_cell.angle_alpha   90.00
_cell.angle_beta   90.00
_cell.angle_gamma   90.00
#
_symmetry.space_group_name_H-M   'P 1'
#
loop_
_entity.id
_entity.type
_entity.pdbx_description
1 polymer ?
#
loop_
_entity_poly.entity_id
_entity_poly.type
_entity_poly.pdbx_seq_one_letter_code
_entity_poly.pdbx_strand_id
1 'polypeptide(L)'
;MLRMLANGVCLAALMLAFEAAQAAEAESCKAVRMAEPGWNDLAFTTGVAKVLLQALGYEPQSEVLGINVIYEGMKNKDLDLFLGYWDPAMVTYYEPYKKDGS
;
A
#
# COMPACT_ATOMS: atom_id res chain seq x y z
N MET A 1 8.73 -34.50 38.68
CA MET A 1 7.43 -34.08 38.10
C MET A 1 7.32 -32.55 37.97
N LEU A 2 7.54 -31.77 39.04
CA LEU A 2 7.41 -30.30 39.00
C LEU A 2 8.34 -29.57 37.99
N ARG A 3 9.56 -30.08 37.79
CA ARG A 3 10.51 -29.58 36.76
C ARG A 3 10.10 -29.86 35.31
N MET A 4 9.39 -30.96 35.04
CA MET A 4 8.89 -31.27 33.69
C MET A 4 7.68 -30.40 33.32
N LEU A 5 6.83 -30.07 34.30
CA LEU A 5 5.72 -29.13 34.14
C LEU A 5 6.22 -27.71 33.85
N ALA A 6 7.24 -27.23 34.57
CA ALA A 6 7.83 -25.92 34.32
C ALA A 6 8.45 -25.78 32.91
N ASN A 7 9.17 -26.80 32.44
CA ASN A 7 9.74 -26.82 31.08
C ASN A 7 8.66 -26.88 29.99
N GLY A 8 7.54 -27.58 30.23
CA GLY A 8 6.41 -27.63 29.31
C GLY A 8 5.68 -26.28 29.16
N VAL A 9 5.53 -25.54 30.26
CA VAL A 9 4.92 -24.20 30.26
C VAL A 9 5.78 -23.17 29.51
N CYS A 10 7.11 -23.21 29.68
CA CYS A 10 8.01 -22.33 28.93
C CYS A 10 7.98 -22.61 27.42
N LEU A 11 7.90 -23.88 27.01
CA LEU A 11 7.84 -24.24 25.60
C LEU A 11 6.52 -23.82 24.95
N ALA A 12 5.40 -23.97 25.66
CA ALA A 12 4.09 -23.52 25.19
C ALA A 12 4.02 -21.98 25.07
N ALA A 13 4.61 -21.24 26.01
CA ALA A 13 4.70 -19.78 25.92
C ALA A 13 5.54 -19.30 24.73
N LEU A 14 6.62 -20.03 24.39
CA LEU A 14 7.44 -19.74 23.22
C LEU A 14 6.71 -20.04 21.89
N MET A 15 5.88 -21.08 21.84
CA MET A 15 5.06 -21.38 20.65
C MET A 15 3.96 -20.33 20.42
N LEU A 16 3.27 -19.88 21.48
CA LEU A 16 2.25 -18.82 21.39
C LEU A 16 2.86 -17.46 21.02
N ALA A 17 4.08 -17.18 21.46
CA ALA A 17 4.82 -15.99 21.05
C ALA A 17 5.25 -16.03 19.57
N PHE A 18 5.39 -17.22 18.98
CA PHE A 18 5.73 -17.40 17.57
C PHE A 18 4.53 -17.14 16.64
N GLU A 19 3.31 -17.49 17.07
CA GLU A 19 2.07 -17.20 16.32
C GLU A 19 1.73 -15.70 16.31
N ALA A 20 2.06 -14.98 17.38
CA ALA A 20 1.86 -13.53 17.46
C ALA A 20 2.82 -12.72 16.55
N ALA A 21 3.82 -13.37 15.94
CA ALA A 21 4.84 -12.74 15.12
C ALA A 21 4.60 -12.88 13.60
N GLN A 22 3.39 -13.26 13.17
CA GLN A 22 3.04 -13.20 11.75
C GLN A 22 2.85 -11.74 11.31
N ALA A 23 3.94 -11.09 10.94
CA ALA A 23 3.98 -9.78 10.30
C ALA A 23 3.53 -9.85 8.81
N ALA A 24 2.54 -10.69 8.52
CA ALA A 24 1.93 -10.74 7.20
C ALA A 24 0.94 -9.58 7.08
N GLU A 25 1.00 -8.86 5.97
CA GLU A 25 0.02 -7.83 5.65
C GLU A 25 -1.35 -8.47 5.40
N ALA A 26 -2.42 -7.67 5.54
CA ALA A 26 -3.75 -8.13 5.18
C ALA A 26 -3.81 -8.46 3.67
N GLU A 27 -4.56 -9.51 3.29
CA GLU A 27 -4.70 -9.90 1.87
C GLU A 27 -5.22 -8.75 0.99
N SER A 28 -5.97 -7.80 1.58
CA SER A 28 -6.42 -6.58 0.90
C SER A 28 -5.28 -5.71 0.37
N CYS A 29 -4.09 -5.78 0.96
CA CYS A 29 -2.91 -5.03 0.53
C CYS A 29 -2.25 -5.64 -0.71
N LYS A 30 -2.59 -6.87 -1.07
CA LYS A 30 -1.98 -7.58 -2.21
C LYS A 30 -2.28 -6.90 -3.53
N ALA A 31 -3.53 -6.46 -3.74
CA ALA A 31 -3.89 -5.65 -4.88
C ALA A 31 -3.47 -4.20 -4.61
N VAL A 32 -2.67 -3.62 -5.51
CA VAL A 32 -2.26 -2.21 -5.43
C VAL A 32 -2.91 -1.44 -6.56
N ARG A 33 -3.87 -0.58 -6.24
CA ARG A 33 -4.67 0.19 -7.20
C ARG A 33 -4.00 1.52 -7.45
N MET A 34 -3.47 1.69 -8.65
CA MET A 34 -2.74 2.88 -9.07
C MET A 34 -3.49 3.59 -10.19
N ALA A 35 -3.15 4.86 -10.41
CA ALA A 35 -3.56 5.58 -11.61
C ALA A 35 -2.48 6.54 -12.09
N GLU A 36 -2.49 6.85 -13.37
CA GLU A 36 -1.60 7.82 -14.00
C GLU A 36 -2.33 8.58 -15.13
N PRO A 37 -1.91 9.81 -15.50
CA PRO A 37 -2.65 10.64 -16.46
C PRO A 37 -2.34 10.35 -17.93
N GLY A 38 -1.50 9.35 -18.23
CA GLY A 38 -1.12 8.93 -19.58
C GLY A 38 0.09 9.68 -20.15
N TRP A 39 0.88 10.35 -19.30
CA TRP A 39 2.11 11.03 -19.73
C TRP A 39 3.28 10.05 -19.70
N ASN A 40 4.18 10.11 -20.68
CA ASN A 40 5.25 9.11 -20.85
C ASN A 40 6.15 8.95 -19.62
N ASP A 41 6.48 10.05 -18.94
CA ASP A 41 7.25 10.03 -17.71
C ASP A 41 6.53 9.31 -16.57
N LEU A 42 5.22 9.55 -16.42
CA LEU A 42 4.40 8.93 -15.37
C LEU A 42 4.03 7.48 -15.68
N ALA A 43 3.81 7.13 -16.94
CA ALA A 43 3.70 5.76 -17.40
C ALA A 43 4.99 4.98 -17.11
N PHE A 44 6.16 5.60 -17.32
CA PHE A 44 7.44 5.00 -17.02
C PHE A 44 7.65 4.77 -15.51
N THR A 45 7.45 5.78 -14.66
CA THR A 45 7.63 5.64 -13.20
C THR A 45 6.62 4.65 -12.61
N THR A 46 5.38 4.66 -13.10
CA THR A 46 4.35 3.70 -12.71
C THR A 46 4.72 2.29 -13.15
N GLY A 47 5.26 2.14 -14.36
CA GLY A 47 5.79 0.86 -14.86
C GLY A 47 6.91 0.30 -13.98
N VAL A 48 7.88 1.14 -13.59
CA VAL A 48 8.95 0.75 -12.66
C VAL A 48 8.37 0.30 -11.32
N ALA A 49 7.44 1.06 -10.74
CA ALA A 49 6.80 0.70 -9.49
C ALA A 49 6.03 -0.63 -9.60
N LYS A 50 5.32 -0.88 -10.71
CA LYS A 50 4.63 -2.16 -10.95
C LYS A 50 5.60 -3.34 -10.95
N VAL A 51 6.75 -3.22 -11.63
CA VAL A 51 7.76 -4.29 -11.66
C VAL A 51 8.29 -4.59 -10.25
N LEU A 52 8.58 -3.55 -9.47
CA LEU A 52 9.07 -3.71 -8.09
C LEU A 52 8.01 -4.33 -7.17
N LEU A 53 6.77 -3.85 -7.24
CA LEU A 53 5.65 -4.38 -6.46
C LEU A 53 5.38 -5.86 -6.80
N GLN A 54 5.43 -6.22 -8.09
CA GLN A 54 5.33 -7.63 -8.52
C GLN A 54 6.45 -8.49 -7.95
N ALA A 55 7.70 -8.00 -7.96
CA ALA A 55 8.83 -8.71 -7.38
C ALA A 55 8.70 -8.93 -5.85
N LEU A 56 7.96 -8.05 -5.17
CA LEU A 56 7.63 -8.15 -3.75
C LEU A 56 6.40 -9.04 -3.47
N GLY A 57 5.71 -9.54 -4.50
CA GLY A 57 4.56 -10.43 -4.36
C GLY A 57 3.19 -9.74 -4.40
N TYR A 58 3.14 -8.44 -4.73
CA TYR A 58 1.89 -7.71 -4.95
C TYR A 58 1.35 -7.89 -6.38
N GLU A 59 0.09 -7.51 -6.56
CA GLU A 59 -0.65 -7.54 -7.83
C GLU A 59 -1.05 -6.11 -8.23
N PRO A 60 -0.10 -5.27 -8.69
CA PRO A 60 -0.37 -3.87 -8.99
C PRO A 60 -1.09 -3.69 -10.33
N GLN A 61 -2.12 -2.84 -10.32
CA GLN A 61 -2.87 -2.43 -11.51
C GLN A 61 -2.84 -0.91 -11.63
N SER A 62 -2.81 -0.40 -12.86
CA SER A 62 -2.85 1.05 -13.12
C SER A 62 -3.85 1.37 -14.19
N GLU A 63 -4.67 2.39 -13.93
CA GLU A 63 -5.60 2.98 -14.89
C GLU A 63 -5.10 4.33 -15.41
N VAL A 64 -5.52 4.68 -16.63
CA VAL A 64 -5.27 6.02 -17.19
C VAL A 64 -6.45 6.91 -16.87
N LEU A 65 -6.28 7.87 -15.96
CA LEU A 65 -7.36 8.70 -15.42
C LEU A 65 -6.99 10.19 -15.46
N GLY A 66 -8.00 11.07 -15.55
CA GLY A 66 -7.79 12.50 -15.39
C GLY A 66 -7.39 12.87 -13.96
N ILE A 67 -6.53 13.87 -13.77
CA ILE A 67 -5.98 14.27 -12.45
C ILE A 67 -7.08 14.47 -11.39
N ASN A 68 -8.19 15.14 -11.74
CA ASN A 68 -9.33 15.32 -10.81
C ASN A 68 -9.91 13.99 -10.33
N VAL A 69 -10.03 13.00 -11.24
CA VAL A 69 -10.56 11.67 -10.93
C VAL A 69 -9.56 10.90 -10.06
N ILE A 70 -8.25 11.07 -10.29
CA ILE A 70 -7.21 10.46 -9.46
C ILE A 70 -7.32 10.94 -8.02
N TYR A 71 -7.36 12.25 -7.78
CA TYR A 71 -7.48 12.77 -6.41
C TYR A 71 -8.79 12.37 -5.73
N GLU A 72 -9.90 12.39 -6.47
CA GLU A 72 -11.19 11.93 -5.95
C GLU A 72 -11.15 10.44 -5.59
N GLY A 73 -10.53 9.61 -6.43
CA GLY A 73 -10.33 8.19 -6.16
C GLY A 73 -9.45 7.92 -4.94
N MET A 74 -8.40 8.73 -4.73
CA MET A 74 -7.57 8.65 -3.51
C MET A 74 -8.40 8.97 -2.25
N LYS A 75 -9.19 10.06 -2.29
CA LYS A 75 -10.09 10.44 -1.19
C LYS A 75 -11.10 9.34 -0.86
N ASN A 76 -11.70 8.75 -1.89
CA ASN A 76 -12.71 7.70 -1.73
C ASN A 76 -12.12 6.31 -1.45
N LYS A 77 -10.79 6.19 -1.38
CA LYS A 77 -10.06 4.93 -1.21
C LYS A 77 -10.31 3.94 -2.34
N ASP A 78 -10.61 4.43 -3.54
CA ASP A 78 -10.66 3.66 -4.77
C ASP A 78 -9.26 3.41 -5.34
N LEU A 79 -8.31 4.31 -5.02
CA LEU A 79 -6.90 4.21 -5.36
C LEU A 79 -6.03 4.17 -4.10
N ASP A 80 -4.89 3.48 -4.19
CA ASP A 80 -3.92 3.33 -3.12
C ASP A 80 -2.70 4.25 -3.33
N LEU A 81 -2.34 4.53 -4.59
CA LEU A 81 -1.13 5.27 -4.93
C LEU A 81 -1.25 6.04 -6.26
N PHE A 82 -0.75 7.28 -6.24
CA PHE A 82 -0.46 8.08 -7.42
C PHE A 82 0.98 8.63 -7.34
N LEU A 83 1.82 8.30 -8.32
CA LEU A 83 3.26 8.68 -8.32
C LEU A 83 3.55 10.02 -9.01
N GLY A 84 2.52 10.69 -9.52
CA GLY A 84 2.67 11.84 -10.41
C GLY A 84 2.32 13.18 -9.80
N TYR A 85 2.47 13.37 -8.49
CA TYR A 85 2.29 14.71 -7.92
C TYR A 85 3.42 15.65 -8.37
N TRP A 86 3.06 16.71 -9.08
CA TRP A 86 3.99 17.72 -9.60
C TRP A 86 3.80 19.07 -8.92
N ASP A 87 4.70 19.42 -8.01
CA ASP A 87 4.73 20.72 -7.34
C ASP A 87 5.50 21.75 -8.19
N PRO A 88 5.00 22.99 -8.40
CA PRO A 88 3.75 23.57 -7.90
C PRO A 88 2.55 23.43 -8.86
N ALA A 89 2.74 22.83 -10.03
CA ALA A 89 1.74 22.80 -11.09
C ALA A 89 0.41 22.15 -10.68
N MET A 90 0.45 21.22 -9.71
CA MET A 90 -0.72 20.48 -9.23
C MET A 90 -1.28 20.96 -7.89
N VAL A 91 -0.79 22.07 -7.33
CA VAL A 91 -1.29 22.59 -6.03
C VAL A 91 -2.80 22.84 -6.07
N THR A 92 -3.33 23.33 -7.19
CA THR A 92 -4.78 23.57 -7.36
C THR A 92 -5.63 22.30 -7.26
N TYR A 93 -5.07 21.13 -7.59
CA TYR A 93 -5.75 19.84 -7.48
C TYR A 93 -5.65 19.25 -6.08
N TYR A 94 -4.47 19.33 -5.45
CA TYR A 94 -4.19 18.72 -4.15
C TYR A 94 -4.73 19.51 -2.94
N GLU A 95 -4.66 20.85 -3.01
CA GLU A 95 -4.91 21.71 -1.84
C GLU A 95 -6.32 21.55 -1.23
N PRO A 96 -7.40 21.32 -1.99
CA PRO A 96 -8.72 21.03 -1.41
C PRO A 96 -8.73 19.79 -0.50
N TYR A 97 -8.08 18.70 -0.93
CA TYR A 97 -7.97 17.44 -0.19
C TYR A 97 -7.04 17.56 1.02
N LYS A 98 -5.98 18.37 0.90
CA LYS A 98 -5.15 18.71 2.07
C LYS A 98 -5.95 19.44 3.15
N LYS A 99 -6.79 20.39 2.75
CA LYS A 99 -7.59 21.22 3.66
C LYS A 99 -8.73 20.46 4.32
N ASP A 100 -9.31 19.48 3.63
CA ASP A 100 -10.36 18.63 4.18
C ASP A 100 -9.82 17.47 5.05
N GLY A 101 -8.50 17.22 5.02
CA GLY A 101 -7.82 16.24 5.85
C GLY A 101 -7.94 14.81 5.34
N SER A 102 -8.20 14.63 4.03
CA SER A 102 -8.21 13.34 3.35
C SER A 102 -6.83 12.72 3.19
#